data_AF-A0A0K6HZK8-F1
#
_entry.id   AF-A0A0K6HZK8-F1
#
_cell.length_a   1.000
_cell.length_b   1.000
_cell.length_c   1.000
_cell.angle_alpha   90.00
_cell.angle_beta   90.00
_cell.angle_gamma   90.00
#
_symmetry.space_group_name_H-M   'P 1'
#
loop_
_entity.id
_entity.type
_entity.pdbx_description
1 polymer ?
#
loop_
_entity_poly.entity_id
_entity_poly.type
_entity_poly.pdbx_seq_one_letter_code
_entity_poly.pdbx_strand_id
1 'polypeptide(L)'
;MTKSVLLSRRSFSMSFVGLLLCSCASRPVSGALVPTDKPAPGAKDHKILIATTRSRTDTPNTLFDGERSGGRDFAQAVISVPPTHVSGAIEWPAALPGDPAKEMVPRSTGYLEDATAFRQALKSELAARPPKDRSVMLFIHGYNTLFAEGLYRFTQVVHDSAFPGVPVLFTWASRGDVREYVYDLNSATVARDELQATLEDLAASGATEVNVLAHSMGTWLLMETLRQMTPAQRSRINQVVLAAPDIDLDVFKDQMQRIGKLKSPLILLLSRDDRALGVSRLIAGGKARVGGYDDDAALAKLGAVVVDLTDLQGPDAANHSKFAALAAIAPQLSSVLGQNKLDVPNGDGGALASTGRTLGSFVTGTVNIAVTLPVTLVTTPVEIVMGGR
;
A
#
# COMPACT_ATOMS: atom_id res chain seq x y z
N MET A 1 -49.00 44.15 -60.55
CA MET A 1 -47.62 43.67 -60.25
C MET A 1 -47.40 43.98 -58.77
N THR A 2 -47.25 43.08 -57.80
CA THR A 2 -46.80 41.68 -57.72
C THR A 2 -47.27 41.15 -56.34
N LYS A 3 -47.61 39.86 -56.19
CA LYS A 3 -47.97 39.20 -54.90
C LYS A 3 -46.71 38.80 -54.09
N SER A 4 -46.76 38.78 -52.76
CA SER A 4 -46.12 37.77 -51.86
C SER A 4 -46.40 38.14 -50.38
N VAL A 5 -47.18 37.37 -49.61
CA VAL A 5 -46.90 36.12 -48.84
C VAL A 5 -46.20 36.37 -47.48
N LEU A 6 -46.92 36.02 -46.40
CA LEU A 6 -46.48 35.93 -45.00
C LEU A 6 -45.25 35.04 -44.82
N LEU A 7 -44.43 35.24 -43.78
CA LEU A 7 -43.99 34.14 -42.91
C LEU A 7 -43.35 34.63 -41.60
N SER A 8 -43.68 33.90 -40.52
CA SER A 8 -43.37 34.18 -39.12
C SER A 8 -41.88 34.00 -38.78
N ARG A 9 -41.32 34.83 -37.90
CA ARG A 9 -40.02 34.57 -37.27
C ARG A 9 -40.22 34.09 -35.83
N ARG A 10 -40.07 32.77 -35.64
CA ARG A 10 -39.96 32.10 -34.33
C ARG A 10 -38.55 32.29 -33.76
N SER A 11 -38.52 32.45 -32.44
CA SER A 11 -37.38 32.69 -31.55
C SER A 11 -36.23 31.69 -31.72
N PHE A 12 -34.99 32.20 -31.72
CA PHE A 12 -33.78 31.40 -31.60
C PHE A 12 -33.29 31.49 -30.14
N SER A 13 -33.57 30.45 -29.35
CA SER A 13 -33.03 30.29 -28.00
C SER A 13 -31.66 29.62 -28.13
N MET A 14 -30.59 30.35 -27.81
CA MET A 14 -29.22 29.86 -27.88
C MET A 14 -28.85 29.23 -26.54
N SER A 15 -29.00 27.91 -26.43
CA SER A 15 -28.54 27.13 -25.28
C SER A 15 -27.02 27.03 -25.28
N PHE A 16 -26.39 27.71 -24.33
CA PHE A 16 -24.95 27.64 -24.06
C PHE A 16 -24.66 26.35 -23.28
N VAL A 17 -24.33 25.26 -23.97
CA VAL A 17 -23.80 24.04 -23.33
C VAL A 17 -22.33 24.28 -23.02
N GLY A 18 -22.02 24.58 -21.76
CA GLY A 18 -20.66 24.64 -21.27
C GLY A 18 -20.05 23.23 -21.22
N LEU A 19 -19.18 22.92 -22.18
CA LEU A 19 -18.27 21.79 -22.07
C LEU A 19 -17.25 22.08 -20.96
N LEU A 20 -17.45 21.46 -19.79
CA LEU A 20 -16.39 21.30 -18.80
C LEU A 20 -15.37 20.31 -19.36
N LEU A 21 -14.25 20.82 -19.85
CA LEU A 21 -13.07 20.02 -20.15
C LEU A 21 -12.49 19.52 -18.82
N CYS A 22 -12.83 18.29 -18.45
CA CYS A 22 -12.07 17.56 -17.44
C CYS A 22 -10.63 17.44 -17.93
N SER A 23 -9.70 18.08 -17.21
CA SER A 23 -8.28 17.77 -17.34
C SER A 23 -8.10 16.31 -16.92
N CYS A 24 -8.02 15.41 -17.90
CA CYS A 24 -7.54 14.06 -17.67
C CYS A 24 -6.06 14.18 -17.34
N ALA A 25 -5.69 14.16 -16.06
CA ALA A 25 -4.32 13.87 -15.68
C ALA A 25 -3.96 12.51 -16.30
N SER A 26 -3.11 12.52 -17.33
CA SER A 26 -2.68 11.30 -18.01
C SER A 26 -1.86 10.46 -17.04
N ARG A 27 -2.28 9.21 -16.83
CA ARG A 27 -1.52 8.24 -16.03
C ARG A 27 -0.14 8.00 -16.64
N PRO A 28 0.86 7.62 -15.83
CA PRO A 28 2.24 7.41 -16.25
C PRO A 28 2.43 6.10 -17.05
N VAL A 29 1.78 5.97 -18.22
CA VAL A 29 1.77 4.74 -19.03
C VAL A 29 3.14 4.48 -19.68
N SER A 30 3.83 5.53 -20.14
CA SER A 30 5.17 5.45 -20.73
C SER A 30 6.04 6.63 -20.32
N GLY A 31 7.37 6.45 -20.32
CA GLY A 31 8.30 7.54 -20.05
C GLY A 31 8.45 7.94 -18.57
N ALA A 32 7.59 7.45 -17.68
CA ALA A 32 7.59 7.85 -16.27
C ALA A 32 8.86 7.48 -15.50
N LEU A 33 9.71 6.63 -16.07
CA LEU A 33 11.00 6.24 -15.50
C LEU A 33 12.20 6.82 -16.26
N VAL A 34 12.02 7.86 -17.09
CA VAL A 34 13.13 8.54 -17.79
C VAL A 34 14.05 9.20 -16.77
N PRO A 35 15.30 8.75 -16.59
CA PRO A 35 16.21 9.31 -15.61
C PRO A 35 16.57 10.77 -15.88
N THR A 36 16.88 11.52 -14.82
CA THR A 36 17.37 12.89 -14.91
C THR A 36 18.52 13.13 -13.94
N ASP A 37 19.61 13.72 -14.45
CA ASP A 37 20.79 14.08 -13.67
C ASP A 37 20.78 15.54 -13.19
N LYS A 38 19.72 16.30 -13.50
CA LYS A 38 19.58 17.71 -13.11
C LYS A 38 19.86 17.87 -11.60
N PRO A 39 20.72 18.82 -11.17
CA PRO A 39 20.95 19.06 -9.75
C PRO A 39 19.68 19.56 -9.05
N ALA A 40 19.39 19.03 -7.85
CA ALA A 40 18.33 19.53 -6.99
C ALA A 40 18.80 19.56 -5.53
N PRO A 41 19.40 20.68 -5.08
CA PRO A 41 19.79 20.83 -3.69
C PRO A 41 18.60 20.61 -2.74
N GLY A 42 18.79 19.77 -1.73
CA GLY A 42 17.76 19.45 -0.73
C GLY A 42 16.79 18.34 -1.12
N ALA A 43 16.83 17.84 -2.36
CA ALA A 43 16.11 16.62 -2.72
C ALA A 43 16.72 15.39 -2.03
N LYS A 44 15.90 14.36 -1.81
CA LYS A 44 16.31 13.11 -1.16
C LYS A 44 16.11 11.91 -2.08
N ASP A 45 17.18 11.16 -2.30
CA ASP A 45 17.17 9.96 -3.13
C ASP A 45 16.84 8.71 -2.29
N HIS A 46 15.92 7.89 -2.81
CA HIS A 46 15.50 6.63 -2.21
C HIS A 46 15.76 5.48 -3.17
N LYS A 47 16.65 4.57 -2.76
CA LYS A 47 16.92 3.34 -3.53
C LYS A 47 15.93 2.26 -3.14
N ILE A 48 15.18 1.77 -4.11
CA ILE A 48 14.18 0.72 -3.98
C ILE A 48 14.68 -0.53 -4.71
N LEU A 49 14.69 -1.67 -4.01
CA LEU A 49 14.89 -2.98 -4.65
C LEU A 49 13.54 -3.57 -5.04
N ILE A 50 13.46 -4.24 -6.18
CA ILE A 50 12.19 -4.61 -6.79
C ILE A 50 12.22 -6.09 -7.17
N ALA A 51 11.19 -6.80 -6.73
CA ALA A 51 10.83 -8.14 -7.17
C ALA A 51 9.47 -8.05 -7.89
N THR A 52 9.33 -8.70 -9.05
CA THR A 52 8.12 -8.53 -9.86
C THR A 52 7.70 -9.80 -10.59
N THR A 53 6.39 -9.97 -10.77
CA THR A 53 5.81 -10.99 -11.69
C THR A 53 5.26 -10.37 -12.98
N ARG A 54 5.65 -9.12 -13.26
CA ARG A 54 5.38 -8.44 -14.52
C ARG A 54 6.40 -8.82 -15.57
N SER A 55 5.96 -8.88 -16.82
CA SER A 55 6.84 -9.02 -17.99
C SER A 55 7.66 -7.75 -18.21
N ARG A 56 8.92 -7.93 -18.62
CA ARG A 56 9.73 -6.83 -19.17
C ARG A 56 9.06 -6.31 -20.43
N THR A 57 9.22 -5.02 -20.69
CA THR A 57 8.69 -4.39 -21.90
C THR A 57 9.78 -3.60 -22.63
N ASP A 58 9.70 -3.59 -23.96
CA ASP A 58 10.52 -2.74 -24.82
C ASP A 58 10.04 -1.28 -24.85
N THR A 59 8.91 -0.99 -24.16
CA THR A 59 8.39 0.38 -24.03
C THR A 59 9.43 1.25 -23.31
N PRO A 60 9.91 2.35 -23.94
CA PRO A 60 10.96 3.17 -23.37
C PRO A 60 10.61 3.69 -21.97
N ASN A 61 11.54 3.45 -21.03
CA ASN A 61 11.46 3.95 -19.66
C ASN A 61 10.18 3.55 -18.91
N THR A 62 9.74 2.30 -19.11
CA THR A 62 8.63 1.67 -18.39
C THR A 62 9.09 0.48 -17.53
N LEU A 63 10.20 -0.18 -17.91
CA LEU A 63 10.75 -1.42 -17.35
C LEU A 63 9.80 -2.63 -17.46
N PHE A 64 8.65 -2.57 -16.80
CA PHE A 64 7.71 -3.68 -16.73
C PHE A 64 6.29 -3.22 -17.08
N ASP A 65 5.56 -4.07 -17.82
CA ASP A 65 4.18 -3.78 -18.21
C ASP A 65 3.16 -4.47 -17.29
N GLY A 66 1.91 -4.55 -17.78
CA GLY A 66 0.80 -5.18 -17.08
C GLY A 66 0.69 -6.69 -17.29
N GLU A 67 1.54 -7.29 -18.14
CA GLU A 67 1.46 -8.71 -18.47
C GLU A 67 2.24 -9.57 -17.49
N ARG A 68 1.81 -10.83 -17.34
CA ARG A 68 2.46 -11.80 -16.46
C ARG A 68 3.74 -12.33 -17.08
N SER A 69 4.81 -12.35 -16.30
CA SER A 69 6.02 -13.11 -16.63
C SER A 69 5.84 -14.60 -16.29
N GLY A 70 6.71 -15.46 -16.82
CA GLY A 70 6.73 -16.90 -16.52
C GLY A 70 7.32 -17.26 -15.13
N GLY A 71 7.72 -16.27 -14.35
CA GLY A 71 8.37 -16.38 -13.04
C GLY A 71 8.72 -14.99 -12.53
N ARG A 72 9.49 -14.89 -11.45
CA ARG A 72 9.88 -13.58 -10.91
C ARG A 72 11.09 -12.95 -11.62
N ASP A 73 10.99 -11.66 -11.85
CA ASP A 73 12.04 -10.80 -12.39
C ASP A 73 12.41 -9.71 -11.35
N PHE A 74 13.52 -9.01 -11.59
CA PHE A 74 14.12 -8.12 -10.61
C PHE A 74 14.62 -6.81 -11.21
N ALA A 75 14.53 -5.76 -10.41
CA ALA A 75 15.06 -4.45 -10.77
C ALA A 75 15.47 -3.67 -9.53
N GLN A 76 16.10 -2.53 -9.78
CA GLN A 76 16.32 -1.49 -8.79
C GLN A 76 16.03 -0.12 -9.40
N ALA A 77 15.62 0.81 -8.56
CA ALA A 77 15.42 2.19 -8.95
C ALA A 77 15.89 3.12 -7.83
N VAL A 78 16.40 4.29 -8.20
CA VAL A 78 16.62 5.40 -7.28
C VAL A 78 15.66 6.51 -7.68
N ILE A 79 14.74 6.86 -6.79
CA ILE A 79 13.76 7.93 -7.00
C ILE A 79 14.08 9.09 -6.07
N SER A 80 14.22 10.28 -6.65
CA SER A 80 14.41 11.54 -5.92
C SER A 80 13.05 12.10 -5.52
N VAL A 81 12.93 12.52 -4.27
CA VAL A 81 11.79 13.26 -3.73
C VAL A 81 12.19 14.73 -3.55
N PRO A 82 11.41 15.69 -4.07
CA PRO A 82 11.79 17.10 -4.08
C PRO A 82 11.76 17.70 -2.66
N PRO A 83 12.52 18.79 -2.40
CA PRO A 83 12.48 19.49 -1.10
C PRO A 83 11.12 20.14 -0.80
N THR A 84 10.27 20.29 -1.82
CA THR A 84 8.92 20.87 -1.74
C THR A 84 7.83 19.82 -1.49
N HIS A 85 8.21 18.57 -1.21
CA HIS A 85 7.31 17.45 -1.05
C HIS A 85 6.22 17.70 0.02
N VAL A 86 4.99 17.31 -0.31
CA VAL A 86 3.85 17.33 0.60
C VAL A 86 3.48 15.89 0.95
N SER A 87 3.39 15.60 2.26
CA SER A 87 3.11 14.23 2.69
C SER A 87 1.81 13.66 2.10
N GLY A 88 1.88 12.40 1.66
CA GLY A 88 0.81 11.68 0.99
C GLY A 88 0.69 11.98 -0.52
N ALA A 89 1.29 13.08 -0.99
CA ALA A 89 1.25 13.46 -2.40
C ALA A 89 2.29 12.71 -3.24
N ILE A 90 2.04 12.60 -4.54
CA ILE A 90 3.08 12.25 -5.50
C ILE A 90 3.18 13.44 -6.45
N GLU A 91 4.31 14.13 -6.44
CA GLU A 91 4.57 15.25 -7.34
C GLU A 91 4.95 14.71 -8.72
N TRP A 92 3.96 14.28 -9.50
CA TRP A 92 4.16 13.73 -10.84
C TRP A 92 4.74 14.79 -11.80
N PRO A 93 5.70 14.42 -12.67
CA PRO A 93 6.22 15.33 -13.65
C PRO A 93 5.19 15.69 -14.71
N ALA A 94 4.98 16.99 -14.93
CA ALA A 94 4.10 17.48 -16.00
C ALA A 94 4.71 17.29 -17.39
N ALA A 95 6.03 17.23 -17.47
CA ALA A 95 6.80 16.96 -18.68
C ALA A 95 8.02 16.09 -18.36
N LEU A 96 8.40 15.22 -19.30
CA LEU A 96 9.53 14.31 -19.15
C LEU A 96 10.75 14.80 -19.96
N PRO A 97 11.98 14.71 -19.42
CA PRO A 97 12.31 14.33 -18.05
C PRO A 97 11.92 15.41 -17.03
N GLY A 98 11.46 14.98 -15.86
CA GLY A 98 11.00 15.87 -14.79
C GLY A 98 12.08 16.76 -14.17
N ASP A 99 11.64 17.65 -13.28
CA ASP A 99 12.48 18.55 -12.48
C ASP A 99 12.60 18.07 -11.02
N PRO A 100 13.75 17.49 -10.59
CA PRO A 100 13.93 16.97 -9.23
C PRO A 100 13.79 18.03 -8.12
N ALA A 101 13.81 19.33 -8.44
CA ALA A 101 13.57 20.37 -7.45
C ALA A 101 12.08 20.54 -7.09
N LYS A 102 11.18 20.01 -7.91
CA LYS A 102 9.73 20.22 -7.81
C LYS A 102 8.92 18.93 -7.85
N GLU A 103 9.46 17.89 -8.48
CA GLU A 103 8.74 16.68 -8.84
C GLU A 103 9.50 15.46 -8.33
N MET A 104 8.77 14.39 -8.06
CA MET A 104 9.40 13.08 -7.88
C MET A 104 9.93 12.63 -9.23
N VAL A 105 11.20 12.20 -9.28
CA VAL A 105 11.83 11.81 -10.54
C VAL A 105 12.80 10.65 -10.36
N PRO A 106 12.99 9.79 -11.36
CA PRO A 106 13.98 8.74 -11.31
C PRO A 106 15.38 9.34 -11.53
N ARG A 107 16.33 8.94 -10.68
CA ARG A 107 17.76 9.23 -10.83
C ARG A 107 18.48 8.09 -11.55
N SER A 108 18.05 6.87 -11.30
CA SER A 108 18.47 5.69 -12.06
C SER A 108 17.42 4.59 -11.98
N THR A 109 17.36 3.77 -13.01
CA THR A 109 16.55 2.56 -13.08
C THR A 109 17.33 1.48 -13.81
N GLY A 110 17.13 0.21 -13.45
CA GLY A 110 17.80 -0.89 -14.13
C GLY A 110 17.36 -2.26 -13.65
N TYR A 111 17.51 -3.25 -14.52
CA TYR A 111 17.28 -4.64 -14.18
C TYR A 111 18.37 -5.17 -13.26
N LEU A 112 17.98 -6.10 -12.39
CA LEU A 112 18.90 -7.02 -11.75
C LEU A 112 18.79 -8.34 -12.51
N GLU A 113 19.93 -8.99 -12.74
CA GLU A 113 19.98 -10.14 -13.64
C GLU A 113 19.08 -11.29 -13.19
N ASP A 114 19.13 -11.59 -11.89
CA ASP A 114 18.41 -12.72 -11.30
C ASP A 114 18.19 -12.56 -9.78
N ALA A 115 17.66 -13.60 -9.16
CA ALA A 115 17.45 -13.64 -7.71
C ALA A 115 18.76 -13.57 -6.91
N THR A 116 19.89 -14.01 -7.48
CA THR A 116 21.21 -13.91 -6.84
C THR A 116 21.67 -12.46 -6.78
N ALA A 117 21.56 -11.73 -7.89
CA ALA A 117 21.83 -10.29 -7.95
C ALA A 117 20.91 -9.51 -6.99
N PHE A 118 19.62 -9.86 -6.92
CA PHE A 118 18.69 -9.29 -5.94
C PHE A 118 19.13 -9.52 -4.49
N ARG A 119 19.43 -10.76 -4.11
CA ARG A 119 19.90 -11.08 -2.75
C ARG A 119 21.22 -10.38 -2.41
N GLN A 120 22.14 -10.26 -3.37
CA GLN A 120 23.40 -9.54 -3.17
C GLN A 120 23.16 -8.04 -2.97
N ALA A 121 22.31 -7.42 -3.78
CA ALA A 121 21.92 -6.02 -3.63
C ALA A 121 21.27 -5.78 -2.25
N LEU A 122 20.34 -6.65 -1.85
CA LEU A 122 19.69 -6.58 -0.54
C LEU A 122 20.68 -6.68 0.63
N LYS A 123 21.59 -7.67 0.59
CA LYS A 123 22.63 -7.82 1.61
C LYS A 123 23.57 -6.61 1.68
N SER A 124 23.93 -6.04 0.52
CA SER A 124 24.75 -4.84 0.44
C SER A 124 24.06 -3.63 1.09
N GLU A 125 22.79 -3.41 0.77
CA GLU A 125 22.00 -2.33 1.36
C GLU A 125 21.85 -2.48 2.88
N LEU A 126 21.61 -3.69 3.37
CA LEU A 126 21.55 -3.98 4.81
C LEU A 126 22.92 -3.76 5.49
N ALA A 127 24.01 -4.21 4.88
CA ALA A 127 25.34 -4.06 5.44
C ALA A 127 25.80 -2.59 5.53
N ALA A 128 25.39 -1.75 4.56
CA ALA A 128 25.67 -0.32 4.53
C ALA A 128 24.96 0.48 5.64
N ARG A 129 23.99 -0.12 6.33
CA ARG A 129 23.22 0.51 7.42
C ARG A 129 23.75 0.12 8.80
N PRO A 130 23.64 1.00 9.81
CA PRO A 130 23.97 0.65 11.17
C PRO A 130 23.05 -0.48 11.67
N PRO A 131 23.50 -1.36 12.60
CA PRO A 131 22.75 -2.57 12.98
C PRO A 131 21.28 -2.37 13.33
N LYS A 132 20.93 -1.26 14.00
CA LYS A 132 19.56 -0.92 14.38
C LYS A 132 18.63 -0.62 13.19
N ASP A 133 19.19 -0.25 12.05
CA ASP A 133 18.45 0.16 10.84
C ASP A 133 18.49 -0.94 9.76
N ARG A 134 18.93 -2.16 10.11
CA ARG A 134 19.01 -3.31 9.18
C ARG A 134 17.69 -4.05 9.03
N SER A 135 16.58 -3.31 8.99
CA SER A 135 15.23 -3.84 8.74
C SER A 135 14.84 -3.70 7.27
N VAL A 136 13.90 -4.54 6.81
CA VAL A 136 13.28 -4.44 5.49
C VAL A 136 11.83 -4.02 5.62
N MET A 137 11.39 -3.11 4.73
CA MET A 137 9.97 -2.88 4.48
C MET A 137 9.63 -3.39 3.09
N LEU A 138 8.73 -4.37 3.02
CA LEU A 138 8.15 -4.87 1.78
C LEU A 138 6.81 -4.17 1.52
N PHE A 139 6.65 -3.56 0.35
CA PHE A 139 5.37 -3.00 -0.08
C PHE A 139 4.76 -3.80 -1.22
N ILE A 140 3.45 -4.03 -1.15
CA ILE A 140 2.65 -4.73 -2.16
C ILE A 140 1.48 -3.84 -2.55
N HIS A 141 1.46 -3.40 -3.81
CA HIS A 141 0.41 -2.52 -4.32
C HIS A 141 -0.92 -3.24 -4.56
N GLY A 142 -1.97 -2.44 -4.78
CA GLY A 142 -3.32 -2.89 -5.05
C GLY A 142 -3.67 -3.07 -6.53
N TYR A 143 -4.98 -3.15 -6.77
CA TYR A 143 -5.62 -3.25 -8.07
C TYR A 143 -5.36 -2.00 -8.94
N ASN A 144 -5.47 -2.13 -10.28
CA ASN A 144 -5.44 -1.01 -11.22
C ASN A 144 -4.21 -0.12 -11.02
N THR A 145 -3.03 -0.74 -10.91
CA THR A 145 -1.77 -0.05 -10.64
C THR A 145 -0.73 -0.37 -11.72
N LEU A 146 -0.21 0.66 -12.38
CA LEU A 146 0.95 0.55 -13.27
C LEU A 146 2.23 0.38 -12.45
N PHE A 147 3.28 -0.20 -13.06
CA PHE A 147 4.57 -0.38 -12.39
C PHE A 147 5.12 0.92 -11.78
N ALA A 148 5.13 2.01 -12.57
CA ALA A 148 5.58 3.31 -12.10
C ALA A 148 4.73 3.86 -10.93
N GLU A 149 3.41 3.70 -10.96
CA GLU A 149 2.55 4.17 -9.87
C GLU A 149 2.85 3.44 -8.56
N GLY A 150 3.05 2.12 -8.61
CA GLY A 150 3.45 1.34 -7.43
C GLY A 150 4.80 1.78 -6.86
N LEU A 151 5.77 2.03 -7.73
CA LEU A 151 7.11 2.47 -7.35
C LEU A 151 7.14 3.87 -6.72
N TYR A 152 6.45 4.83 -7.33
CA TYR A 152 6.38 6.20 -6.80
C TYR A 152 5.57 6.27 -5.51
N ARG A 153 4.45 5.53 -5.42
CA ARG A 153 3.67 5.45 -4.19
C ARG A 153 4.49 4.86 -3.05
N PHE A 154 5.26 3.80 -3.31
CA PHE A 154 6.10 3.24 -2.27
C PHE A 154 7.24 4.19 -1.86
N THR A 155 7.85 4.86 -2.83
CA THR A 155 8.86 5.91 -2.56
C THR A 155 8.30 6.99 -1.64
N GLN A 156 7.08 7.48 -1.91
CA GLN A 156 6.38 8.43 -1.05
C GLN A 156 6.20 7.90 0.37
N VAL A 157 5.74 6.64 0.53
CA VAL A 157 5.56 6.03 1.85
C VAL A 157 6.88 5.93 2.62
N VAL A 158 7.96 5.53 1.96
CA VAL A 158 9.30 5.43 2.56
C VAL A 158 9.81 6.80 2.99
N HIS A 159 9.63 7.82 2.14
CA HIS A 159 10.04 9.18 2.44
C HIS A 159 9.28 9.73 3.65
N ASP A 160 7.95 9.65 3.63
CA ASP A 160 7.10 10.24 4.66
C ASP A 160 7.24 9.56 6.00
N SER A 161 7.38 8.23 6.01
CA SER A 161 7.64 7.48 7.25
C SER A 161 9.06 7.66 7.79
N ALA A 162 9.94 8.35 7.06
CA ALA A 162 11.36 8.45 7.35
C ALA A 162 12.00 7.07 7.63
N PHE A 163 11.59 6.04 6.88
CA PHE A 163 12.00 4.68 7.15
C PHE A 163 13.52 4.50 6.94
N PRO A 164 14.28 4.10 7.98
CA PRO A 164 15.75 4.04 7.89
C PRO A 164 16.27 2.77 7.22
N GLY A 165 15.41 1.76 7.04
CA GLY A 165 15.78 0.44 6.54
C GLY A 165 15.93 0.34 5.03
N VAL A 166 15.84 -0.89 4.52
CA VAL A 166 15.89 -1.20 3.08
C VAL A 166 14.47 -1.36 2.54
N PRO A 167 14.02 -0.46 1.65
CA PRO A 167 12.70 -0.59 1.03
C PRO A 167 12.75 -1.57 -0.14
N VAL A 168 11.79 -2.50 -0.15
CA VAL A 168 11.60 -3.50 -1.20
C VAL A 168 10.18 -3.40 -1.74
N LEU A 169 10.04 -3.24 -3.05
CA LEU A 169 8.75 -3.30 -3.74
C LEU A 169 8.53 -4.72 -4.28
N PHE A 170 7.41 -5.33 -3.93
CA PHE A 170 6.87 -6.45 -4.70
C PHE A 170 5.71 -5.97 -5.56
N THR A 171 5.85 -6.12 -6.87
CA THR A 171 4.83 -5.67 -7.83
C THR A 171 4.38 -6.83 -8.70
N TRP A 172 3.08 -6.97 -8.84
CA TRP A 172 2.46 -8.06 -9.59
C TRP A 172 1.79 -7.51 -10.85
N ALA A 173 1.50 -8.38 -11.82
CA ALA A 173 0.95 -8.05 -13.14
C ALA A 173 -0.48 -7.48 -13.12
N SER A 174 -0.63 -6.29 -12.51
CA SER A 174 -1.81 -5.45 -12.65
C SER A 174 -1.70 -4.66 -13.95
N ARG A 175 -2.77 -4.66 -14.75
CA ARG A 175 -2.81 -3.94 -16.03
C ARG A 175 -2.96 -2.43 -15.88
N GLY A 176 -3.24 -1.93 -14.69
CA GLY A 176 -3.50 -0.50 -14.52
C GLY A 176 -4.77 -0.07 -15.27
N ASP A 177 -5.78 -0.93 -15.35
CA ASP A 177 -7.07 -0.59 -15.95
C ASP A 177 -8.25 -1.02 -15.05
N VAL A 178 -9.18 -0.08 -14.83
CA VAL A 178 -10.41 -0.27 -14.03
C VAL A 178 -11.37 -1.34 -14.59
N ARG A 179 -11.16 -1.78 -15.83
CA ARG A 179 -11.96 -2.83 -16.49
C ARG A 179 -11.34 -4.22 -16.31
N GLU A 180 -10.06 -4.29 -15.98
CA GLU A 180 -9.27 -5.52 -15.92
C GLU A 180 -9.30 -6.17 -14.53
N TYR A 181 -10.38 -5.95 -13.74
CA TYR A 181 -10.48 -6.46 -12.37
C TYR A 181 -10.26 -7.98 -12.26
N VAL A 182 -10.90 -8.76 -13.13
CA VAL A 182 -10.77 -10.23 -13.12
C VAL A 182 -9.36 -10.66 -13.53
N TYR A 183 -8.76 -9.97 -14.51
CA TYR A 183 -7.37 -10.22 -14.89
C TYR A 183 -6.44 -9.96 -13.71
N ASP A 184 -6.57 -8.80 -13.08
CA ASP A 184 -5.77 -8.39 -11.94
C ASP A 184 -5.93 -9.35 -10.74
N LEU A 185 -7.15 -9.78 -10.42
CA LEU A 185 -7.38 -10.78 -9.37
C LEU A 185 -6.69 -12.11 -9.67
N ASN A 186 -6.75 -12.57 -10.93
CA ASN A 186 -6.05 -13.78 -11.36
C ASN A 186 -4.52 -13.58 -11.38
N SER A 187 -4.04 -12.38 -11.71
CA SER A 187 -2.61 -12.01 -11.71
C SER A 187 -2.05 -11.97 -10.30
N ALA A 188 -2.80 -11.38 -9.36
CA ALA A 188 -2.49 -11.43 -7.94
C ALA A 188 -2.45 -12.88 -7.46
N THR A 189 -3.45 -13.70 -7.82
CA THR A 189 -3.53 -15.10 -7.38
C THR A 189 -2.39 -15.97 -7.93
N VAL A 190 -1.95 -15.79 -9.18
CA VAL A 190 -0.81 -16.54 -9.71
C VAL A 190 0.53 -16.05 -9.14
N ALA A 191 0.62 -14.81 -8.64
CA ALA A 191 1.83 -14.26 -8.05
C ALA A 191 2.16 -14.79 -6.63
N ARG A 192 1.30 -15.62 -6.04
CA ARG A 192 1.45 -16.09 -4.64
C ARG A 192 2.77 -16.80 -4.36
N ASP A 193 3.17 -17.68 -5.27
CA ASP A 193 4.39 -18.49 -5.13
C ASP A 193 5.64 -17.61 -5.24
N GLU A 194 5.61 -16.62 -6.13
CA GLU A 194 6.72 -15.68 -6.29
C GLU A 194 6.81 -14.65 -5.16
N LEU A 195 5.66 -14.28 -4.57
CA LEU A 195 5.65 -13.50 -3.35
C LEU A 195 6.21 -14.32 -2.18
N GLN A 196 5.86 -15.62 -2.09
CA GLN A 196 6.44 -16.51 -1.07
C GLN A 196 7.96 -16.58 -1.21
N ALA A 197 8.46 -16.83 -2.42
CA ALA A 197 9.90 -16.87 -2.68
C ALA A 197 10.57 -15.52 -2.35
N THR A 198 9.89 -14.40 -2.58
CA THR A 198 10.37 -13.08 -2.16
C THR A 198 10.48 -12.94 -0.66
N LEU A 199 9.43 -13.31 0.09
CA LEU A 199 9.47 -13.28 1.56
C LEU A 199 10.58 -14.18 2.13
N GLU A 200 10.86 -15.32 1.50
CA GLU A 200 11.96 -16.21 1.85
C GLU A 200 13.33 -15.58 1.58
N ASP A 201 13.52 -14.93 0.42
CA ASP A 201 14.74 -14.18 0.11
C ASP A 201 14.98 -13.06 1.14
N LEU A 202 13.93 -12.34 1.55
CA LEU A 202 14.00 -11.31 2.59
C LEU A 202 14.35 -11.90 3.95
N ALA A 203 13.72 -13.00 4.34
CA ALA A 203 13.99 -13.69 5.60
C ALA A 203 15.41 -14.25 5.69
N ALA A 204 15.99 -14.67 4.56
CA ALA A 204 17.35 -15.21 4.46
C ALA A 204 18.44 -14.13 4.28
N SER A 205 18.04 -12.85 4.17
CA SER A 205 18.96 -11.74 3.88
C SER A 205 19.88 -11.36 5.05
N GLY A 206 19.52 -11.74 6.28
CA GLY A 206 20.17 -11.25 7.49
C GLY A 206 19.58 -9.94 8.03
N ALA A 207 18.43 -9.50 7.50
CA ALA A 207 17.65 -8.40 8.08
C ALA A 207 17.26 -8.71 9.54
N THR A 208 17.30 -7.69 10.39
CA THR A 208 16.85 -7.80 11.79
C THR A 208 15.33 -7.95 11.87
N GLU A 209 14.62 -7.31 10.94
CA GLU A 209 13.17 -7.36 10.82
C GLU A 209 12.71 -7.37 9.35
N VAL A 210 11.64 -8.10 9.06
CA VAL A 210 10.91 -8.04 7.78
C VAL A 210 9.49 -7.59 8.05
N ASN A 211 9.17 -6.36 7.66
CA ASN A 211 7.86 -5.74 7.84
C ASN A 211 7.16 -5.64 6.48
N VAL A 212 5.88 -6.00 6.41
CA VAL A 212 5.12 -6.04 5.15
C VAL A 212 3.92 -5.10 5.21
N LEU A 213 3.82 -4.20 4.23
CA LEU A 213 2.67 -3.33 4.01
C LEU A 213 2.01 -3.71 2.67
N ALA A 214 0.79 -4.21 2.72
CA ALA A 214 0.00 -4.53 1.53
C ALA A 214 -1.21 -3.62 1.43
N HIS A 215 -1.57 -3.22 0.21
CA HIS A 215 -2.71 -2.33 -0.04
C HIS A 215 -3.77 -2.99 -0.92
N SER A 216 -5.05 -2.80 -0.58
CA SER A 216 -6.19 -3.19 -1.42
C SER A 216 -6.11 -4.66 -1.84
N MET A 217 -6.23 -4.97 -3.14
CA MET A 217 -6.09 -6.33 -3.67
C MET A 217 -4.70 -6.97 -3.40
N GLY A 218 -3.67 -6.18 -3.11
CA GLY A 218 -2.38 -6.68 -2.64
C GLY A 218 -2.49 -7.39 -1.28
N THR A 219 -3.48 -7.02 -0.45
CA THR A 219 -3.76 -7.70 0.82
C THR A 219 -4.29 -9.11 0.62
N TRP A 220 -5.13 -9.33 -0.40
CA TRP A 220 -5.59 -10.65 -0.82
C TRP A 220 -4.40 -11.55 -1.17
N LEU A 221 -3.52 -11.05 -2.04
CA LEU A 221 -2.31 -11.76 -2.44
C LEU A 221 -1.45 -12.12 -1.22
N LEU A 222 -1.16 -11.16 -0.35
CA LEU A 222 -0.35 -11.42 0.85
C LEU A 222 -0.99 -12.46 1.76
N MET A 223 -2.30 -12.35 2.05
CA MET A 223 -2.97 -13.28 2.95
C MET A 223 -3.01 -14.70 2.37
N GLU A 224 -3.24 -14.86 1.07
CA GLU A 224 -3.15 -16.16 0.42
C GLU A 224 -1.73 -16.73 0.44
N THR A 225 -0.70 -15.91 0.22
CA THR A 225 0.70 -16.33 0.36
C THR A 225 1.02 -16.76 1.79
N LEU A 226 0.58 -16.00 2.81
CA LEU A 226 0.76 -16.39 4.20
C LEU A 226 0.03 -17.70 4.52
N ARG A 227 -1.16 -17.91 3.94
CA ARG A 227 -1.96 -19.13 4.12
C ARG A 227 -1.26 -20.40 3.63
N GLN A 228 -0.50 -20.32 2.54
CA GLN A 228 0.28 -21.46 2.00
C GLN A 228 1.63 -21.68 2.68
N MET A 229 2.22 -20.65 3.29
CA MET A 229 3.48 -20.78 4.03
C MET A 229 3.36 -21.72 5.24
N THR A 230 4.47 -22.30 5.65
CA THR A 230 4.57 -23.02 6.93
C THR A 230 4.64 -22.05 8.11
N PRO A 231 4.29 -22.48 9.34
CA PRO A 231 4.48 -21.66 10.54
C PRO A 231 5.93 -21.16 10.70
N ALA A 232 6.92 -21.99 10.36
CA ALA A 232 8.34 -21.63 10.42
C ALA A 232 8.70 -20.49 9.46
N GLN A 233 8.24 -20.55 8.20
CA GLN A 233 8.43 -19.46 7.24
C GLN A 233 7.74 -18.17 7.73
N ARG A 234 6.49 -18.26 8.20
CA ARG A 234 5.73 -17.09 8.71
C ARG A 234 6.39 -16.42 9.91
N SER A 235 7.03 -17.19 10.79
CA SER A 235 7.72 -16.66 11.99
C SER A 235 8.87 -15.69 11.68
N ARG A 236 9.35 -15.68 10.43
CA ARG A 236 10.40 -14.75 9.96
C ARG A 236 9.86 -13.38 9.56
N ILE A 237 8.54 -13.22 9.49
CA ILE A 237 7.87 -11.95 9.20
C ILE A 237 7.54 -11.29 10.54
N ASN A 238 7.99 -10.05 10.72
CA ASN A 238 7.89 -9.33 11.99
C ASN A 238 6.53 -8.67 12.16
N GLN A 239 6.11 -7.87 11.18
CA GLN A 239 4.85 -7.16 11.19
C GLN A 239 4.18 -7.26 9.83
N VAL A 240 2.86 -7.46 9.85
CA VAL A 240 2.02 -7.37 8.65
C VAL A 240 0.99 -6.26 8.86
N VAL A 241 0.91 -5.35 7.90
CA VAL A 241 -0.07 -4.27 7.83
C VAL A 241 -0.86 -4.41 6.54
N LEU A 242 -2.18 -4.53 6.67
CA LEU A 242 -3.11 -4.60 5.56
C LEU A 242 -3.88 -3.28 5.47
N ALA A 243 -3.62 -2.50 4.43
CA ALA A 243 -4.25 -1.21 4.19
C ALA A 243 -5.44 -1.33 3.23
N ALA A 244 -6.59 -0.80 3.63
CA ALA A 244 -7.86 -0.91 2.92
C ALA A 244 -8.12 -2.32 2.35
N PRO A 245 -8.14 -3.38 3.18
CA PRO A 245 -8.07 -4.75 2.67
C PRO A 245 -9.26 -5.11 1.78
N ASP A 246 -8.96 -5.39 0.51
CA ASP A 246 -9.94 -5.85 -0.46
C ASP A 246 -10.03 -7.38 -0.39
N ILE A 247 -10.61 -7.89 0.70
CA ILE A 247 -10.79 -9.32 0.98
C ILE A 247 -12.23 -9.53 1.44
N ASP A 248 -12.85 -10.61 0.97
CA ASP A 248 -14.17 -11.04 1.44
C ASP A 248 -14.07 -11.43 2.93
N LEU A 249 -15.04 -11.01 3.73
CA LEU A 249 -14.96 -11.22 5.18
C LEU A 249 -14.88 -12.71 5.57
N ASP A 250 -15.60 -13.59 4.89
CA ASP A 250 -15.61 -15.01 5.24
C ASP A 250 -14.31 -15.68 4.75
N VAL A 251 -13.77 -15.25 3.62
CA VAL A 251 -12.44 -15.69 3.20
C VAL A 251 -11.36 -15.20 4.17
N PHE A 252 -11.44 -13.96 4.64
CA PHE A 252 -10.50 -13.45 5.64
C PHE A 252 -10.54 -14.27 6.94
N LYS A 253 -11.73 -14.64 7.42
CA LYS A 253 -11.87 -15.52 8.59
C LYS A 253 -11.21 -16.89 8.37
N ASP A 254 -11.43 -17.53 7.22
CA ASP A 254 -10.77 -18.81 6.87
C ASP A 254 -9.25 -18.66 6.80
N GLN A 255 -8.76 -17.59 6.16
CA GLN A 255 -7.35 -17.27 6.09
C GLN A 255 -6.74 -17.11 7.48
N MET A 256 -7.37 -16.34 8.36
CA MET A 256 -6.91 -16.14 9.75
C MET A 256 -6.84 -17.47 10.51
N GLN A 257 -7.85 -18.32 10.38
CA GLN A 257 -7.86 -19.65 11.00
C GLN A 257 -6.73 -20.54 10.48
N ARG A 258 -6.49 -20.54 9.17
CA ARG A 258 -5.44 -21.36 8.53
C ARG A 258 -4.03 -20.84 8.81
N ILE A 259 -3.84 -19.52 8.82
CA ILE A 259 -2.56 -18.87 9.11
C ILE A 259 -2.17 -19.10 10.57
N GLY A 260 -3.15 -19.00 11.48
CA GLY A 260 -2.94 -19.10 12.92
C GLY A 260 -2.15 -17.92 13.48
N LYS A 261 -1.46 -18.14 14.60
CA LYS A 261 -0.72 -17.08 15.30
C LYS A 261 0.52 -16.64 14.52
N LEU A 262 0.59 -15.35 14.21
CA LEU A 262 1.80 -14.69 13.68
C LEU A 262 2.70 -14.19 14.81
N LYS A 263 3.93 -13.81 14.46
CA LYS A 263 4.91 -13.27 15.43
C LYS A 263 4.39 -12.01 16.12
N SER A 264 3.73 -11.14 15.36
CA SER A 264 2.98 -9.98 15.86
C SER A 264 1.56 -10.02 15.28
N PRO A 265 0.57 -9.46 15.98
CA PRO A 265 -0.78 -9.31 15.45
C PRO A 265 -0.81 -8.58 14.10
N LEU A 266 -1.71 -8.99 13.21
CA LEU A 266 -1.99 -8.28 11.95
C LEU A 266 -2.57 -6.90 12.27
N ILE A 267 -2.09 -5.86 11.59
CA ILE A 267 -2.66 -4.51 11.70
C ILE A 267 -3.54 -4.27 10.46
N LEU A 268 -4.81 -3.92 10.68
CA LEU A 268 -5.75 -3.57 9.63
C LEU A 268 -5.96 -2.06 9.64
N LEU A 269 -5.68 -1.40 8.52
CA LEU A 269 -6.01 0.01 8.31
C LEU A 269 -7.31 0.07 7.50
N LEU A 270 -8.40 0.45 8.14
CA LEU A 270 -9.75 0.46 7.55
C LEU A 270 -10.17 1.89 7.17
N SER A 271 -11.08 2.01 6.21
CA SER A 271 -11.78 3.27 5.93
C SER A 271 -13.21 2.95 5.49
N ARG A 272 -14.20 3.31 6.30
CA ARG A 272 -15.61 2.93 6.04
C ARG A 272 -16.23 3.71 4.89
N ASP A 273 -15.66 4.87 4.56
CA ASP A 273 -16.03 5.76 3.46
C ASP A 273 -15.23 5.49 2.17
N ASP A 274 -14.53 4.35 2.10
CA ASP A 274 -13.76 3.93 0.92
C ASP A 274 -14.68 3.57 -0.25
N ARG A 275 -14.61 4.38 -1.30
CA ARG A 275 -15.45 4.25 -2.49
C ARG A 275 -14.96 3.16 -3.43
N ALA A 276 -13.66 2.88 -3.46
CA ALA A 276 -13.10 1.83 -4.32
C ALA A 276 -13.52 0.44 -3.84
N LEU A 277 -13.58 0.23 -2.53
CA LEU A 277 -14.14 -1.00 -1.96
C LEU A 277 -15.62 -1.17 -2.26
N GLY A 278 -16.38 -0.08 -2.43
CA GLY A 278 -17.77 -0.12 -2.90
C GLY A 278 -17.92 -0.76 -4.29
N VAL A 279 -16.97 -0.50 -5.20
CA VAL A 279 -16.94 -1.11 -6.55
C VAL A 279 -16.59 -2.59 -6.48
N SER A 280 -15.59 -2.96 -5.67
CA SER A 280 -15.25 -4.37 -5.44
C SER A 280 -16.42 -5.14 -4.83
N ARG A 281 -17.12 -4.57 -3.83
CA ARG A 281 -18.35 -5.14 -3.25
C ARG A 281 -19.41 -5.40 -4.30
N LEU A 282 -19.64 -4.46 -5.21
CA LEU A 282 -20.61 -4.62 -6.29
C LEU A 282 -20.23 -5.79 -7.21
N ILE A 283 -18.96 -5.88 -7.62
CA ILE A 283 -18.44 -6.96 -8.47
C ILE A 283 -18.51 -8.31 -7.74
N ALA A 284 -18.27 -8.33 -6.43
CA ALA A 284 -18.29 -9.52 -5.57
C ALA A 284 -19.70 -9.92 -5.09
N GLY A 285 -20.77 -9.44 -5.74
CA GLY A 285 -22.14 -9.84 -5.42
C GLY A 285 -22.69 -9.27 -4.11
N GLY A 286 -22.20 -8.10 -3.67
CA GLY A 286 -22.70 -7.36 -2.51
C GLY A 286 -22.15 -7.84 -1.16
N LYS A 287 -21.14 -8.72 -1.14
CA LYS A 287 -20.52 -9.22 0.10
C LYS A 287 -19.61 -8.19 0.73
N ALA A 288 -19.61 -8.14 2.07
CA ALA A 288 -18.78 -7.19 2.82
C ALA A 288 -17.28 -7.46 2.58
N ARG A 289 -16.54 -6.37 2.42
CA ARG A 289 -15.06 -6.38 2.33
C ARG A 289 -14.46 -5.87 3.62
N VAL A 290 -13.40 -6.52 4.08
CA VAL A 290 -12.72 -6.23 5.36
C VAL A 290 -12.40 -4.75 5.51
N GLY A 291 -11.87 -4.11 4.46
CA GLY A 291 -11.48 -2.69 4.47
C GLY A 291 -12.55 -1.67 4.79
N GLY A 292 -13.83 -2.02 4.65
CA GLY A 292 -14.95 -1.16 5.02
C GLY A 292 -15.95 -1.85 5.95
N TYR A 293 -15.52 -2.89 6.66
CA TYR A 293 -16.38 -3.58 7.62
C TYR A 293 -16.58 -2.70 8.87
N ASP A 294 -17.77 -2.75 9.45
CA ASP A 294 -18.21 -1.84 10.50
C ASP A 294 -18.08 -2.42 11.91
N ASP A 295 -17.91 -3.73 12.05
CA ASP A 295 -17.67 -4.41 13.35
C ASP A 295 -16.18 -4.66 13.59
N ASP A 296 -15.49 -3.63 14.12
CA ASP A 296 -14.08 -3.70 14.50
C ASP A 296 -13.82 -4.75 15.59
N ALA A 297 -14.78 -4.98 16.49
CA ALA A 297 -14.65 -5.94 17.58
C ALA A 297 -14.63 -7.38 17.05
N ALA A 298 -15.41 -7.68 16.00
CA ALA A 298 -15.35 -8.97 15.32
C ALA A 298 -13.99 -9.21 14.65
N LEU A 299 -13.40 -8.20 14.02
CA LEU A 299 -12.05 -8.31 13.44
C LEU A 299 -10.98 -8.45 14.53
N ALA A 300 -11.10 -7.71 15.62
CA ALA A 300 -10.18 -7.80 16.74
C ALA A 300 -10.20 -9.19 17.40
N LYS A 301 -11.38 -9.82 17.52
CA LYS A 301 -11.53 -11.20 18.02
C LYS A 301 -10.81 -12.24 17.16
N LEU A 302 -10.54 -11.95 15.89
CA LEU A 302 -9.70 -12.81 15.03
C LEU A 302 -8.20 -12.66 15.32
N GLY A 303 -7.81 -11.81 16.28
CA GLY A 303 -6.42 -11.53 16.64
C GLY A 303 -5.77 -10.40 15.83
N ALA A 304 -6.57 -9.57 15.16
CA ALA A 304 -6.09 -8.38 14.47
C ALA A 304 -6.13 -7.13 15.36
N VAL A 305 -5.27 -6.18 15.07
CA VAL A 305 -5.32 -4.80 15.58
C VAL A 305 -5.99 -3.95 14.52
N VAL A 306 -7.10 -3.30 14.85
CA VAL A 306 -7.85 -2.48 13.90
C VAL A 306 -7.54 -1.00 14.13
N VAL A 307 -7.17 -0.32 13.05
CA VAL A 307 -6.92 1.12 13.00
C VAL A 307 -7.90 1.71 11.99
N ASP A 308 -8.85 2.49 12.48
CA ASP A 308 -9.85 3.13 11.64
C ASP A 308 -9.38 4.52 11.17
N LEU A 309 -9.33 4.70 9.86
CA LEU A 309 -8.91 5.92 9.17
C LEU A 309 -10.09 6.69 8.54
N THR A 310 -11.34 6.34 8.87
CA THR A 310 -12.53 6.97 8.26
C THR A 310 -12.49 8.51 8.37
N ASP A 311 -12.07 9.05 9.50
CA ASP A 311 -12.01 10.51 9.73
C ASP A 311 -10.73 11.19 9.20
N LEU A 312 -9.79 10.42 8.63
CA LEU A 312 -8.58 10.96 8.03
C LEU A 312 -8.87 11.47 6.62
N GLN A 313 -8.34 12.65 6.26
CA GLN A 313 -8.38 13.11 4.86
C GLN A 313 -7.39 12.31 4.02
N GLY A 314 -7.86 11.74 2.91
CA GLY A 314 -7.04 10.97 1.98
C GLY A 314 -6.44 11.83 0.86
N PRO A 315 -5.37 11.34 0.20
CA PRO A 315 -4.78 12.00 -0.96
C PRO A 315 -5.57 11.77 -2.25
N ASP A 316 -6.60 10.92 -2.22
CA ASP A 316 -7.41 10.55 -3.38
C ASP A 316 -8.92 10.73 -3.10
N ALA A 317 -9.68 11.06 -4.15
CA ALA A 317 -11.12 11.30 -4.06
C ALA A 317 -11.95 10.02 -3.75
N ALA A 318 -11.33 8.84 -3.85
CA ALA A 318 -11.96 7.57 -3.52
C ALA A 318 -11.76 7.17 -2.05
N ASN A 319 -10.97 7.92 -1.27
CA ASN A 319 -10.63 7.60 0.11
C ASN A 319 -9.93 6.23 0.29
N HIS A 320 -9.34 5.71 -0.79
CA HIS A 320 -8.77 4.36 -0.84
C HIS A 320 -7.28 4.32 -0.49
N SER A 321 -6.60 5.46 -0.56
CA SER A 321 -5.16 5.60 -0.31
C SER A 321 -4.86 6.38 0.97
N LYS A 322 -5.78 6.46 1.93
CA LYS A 322 -5.58 7.16 3.23
C LYS A 322 -4.37 6.66 4.01
N PHE A 323 -3.97 5.39 3.83
CA PHE A 323 -2.73 4.85 4.42
C PHE A 323 -1.48 5.63 3.99
N ALA A 324 -1.47 6.22 2.79
CA ALA A 324 -0.35 7.01 2.30
C ALA A 324 -0.17 8.30 3.11
N ALA A 325 -1.27 8.93 3.55
CA ALA A 325 -1.23 10.06 4.47
C ALA A 325 -0.82 9.64 5.89
N LEU A 326 -1.15 8.40 6.29
CA LEU A 326 -0.73 7.84 7.58
C LEU A 326 0.79 7.61 7.66
N ALA A 327 1.49 7.50 6.52
CA ALA A 327 2.93 7.23 6.49
C ALA A 327 3.73 8.26 7.31
N ALA A 328 3.38 9.55 7.25
CA ALA A 328 4.05 10.61 8.02
C ALA A 328 3.95 10.45 9.54
N ILE A 329 2.98 9.67 10.02
CA ILE A 329 2.79 9.41 11.46
C ILE A 329 3.13 7.97 11.85
N ALA A 330 3.70 7.19 10.91
CA ALA A 330 4.10 5.81 11.15
C ALA A 330 5.14 5.66 12.28
N PRO A 331 6.13 6.56 12.45
CA PRO A 331 7.06 6.47 13.59
C PRO A 331 6.35 6.57 14.95
N GLN A 332 5.38 7.48 15.07
CA GLN A 332 4.57 7.68 16.26
C GLN A 332 3.68 6.45 16.52
N LEU A 333 3.02 5.96 15.47
CA LEU A 333 2.19 4.75 15.55
C LEU A 333 3.04 3.54 15.98
N SER A 334 4.22 3.37 15.39
CA SER A 334 5.16 2.29 15.73
C SER A 334 5.67 2.41 17.17
N SER A 335 5.90 3.63 17.66
CA SER A 335 6.28 3.87 19.05
C SER A 335 5.17 3.45 20.02
N VAL A 336 3.91 3.80 19.73
CA VAL A 336 2.75 3.43 20.55
C VAL A 336 2.53 1.91 20.55
N LEU A 337 2.67 1.26 19.38
CA LEU A 337 2.55 -0.19 19.24
C LEU A 337 3.74 -0.94 19.87
N GLY A 338 4.93 -0.35 19.86
CA GLY A 338 6.16 -0.94 20.39
C GLY A 338 6.33 -0.77 21.91
N GLN A 339 5.92 0.37 22.48
CA GLN A 339 5.91 0.60 23.93
C GLN A 339 4.89 -0.30 24.63
N ASN A 340 3.74 -0.52 24.00
CA ASN A 340 2.79 -1.54 24.39
C ASN A 340 3.13 -2.85 23.68
N LYS A 341 4.32 -3.43 23.95
CA LYS A 341 4.60 -4.85 23.61
C LYS A 341 3.28 -5.58 23.76
N LEU A 342 2.74 -6.08 22.65
CA LEU A 342 1.41 -6.68 22.55
C LEU A 342 1.41 -8.04 23.28
N ASP A 343 1.88 -8.06 24.52
CA ASP A 343 1.62 -9.06 25.54
C ASP A 343 0.13 -8.97 25.79
N VAL A 344 -0.61 -9.79 25.05
CA VAL A 344 -1.92 -10.25 25.48
C VAL A 344 -1.64 -11.05 26.76
N PRO A 345 -2.00 -10.54 27.96
CA PRO A 345 -1.68 -11.25 29.19
C PRO A 345 -2.47 -12.56 29.23
N ASN A 346 -1.76 -13.67 29.38
CA ASN A 346 -2.36 -14.92 29.83
C ASN A 346 -2.68 -14.76 31.33
N GLY A 347 -3.94 -14.51 31.69
CA GLY A 347 -4.31 -14.45 33.10
C GLY A 347 -5.74 -13.97 33.36
N ASP A 348 -6.57 -14.94 33.75
CA ASP A 348 -7.80 -14.96 34.54
C ASP A 348 -8.75 -13.74 34.55
N GLY A 349 -10.03 -14.08 34.31
CA GLY A 349 -11.14 -13.16 34.14
C GLY A 349 -11.28 -12.14 35.27
N GLY A 350 -11.23 -10.87 34.88
CA GLY A 350 -11.46 -9.73 35.75
C GLY A 350 -11.59 -8.44 34.94
N ALA A 351 -12.82 -8.09 34.58
CA ALA A 351 -13.29 -6.76 34.21
C ALA A 351 -12.41 -5.90 33.28
N LEU A 352 -12.48 -6.15 31.97
CA LEU A 352 -12.08 -5.17 30.94
C LEU A 352 -13.11 -5.21 29.79
N ALA A 353 -14.33 -4.76 30.12
CA ALA A 353 -15.38 -4.52 29.15
C ALA A 353 -15.09 -3.22 28.38
N SER A 354 -15.13 -3.32 27.05
CA SER A 354 -15.48 -2.25 26.10
C SER A 354 -15.06 -0.83 26.49
N THR A 355 -13.91 -0.38 26.02
CA THR A 355 -13.68 1.07 25.92
C THR A 355 -12.94 1.34 24.63
N GLY A 356 -13.67 1.85 23.64
CA GLY A 356 -13.07 2.49 22.47
C GLY A 356 -12.22 3.65 22.96
N ARG A 357 -10.90 3.55 22.78
CA ARG A 357 -9.97 4.61 23.14
C ARG A 357 -9.73 5.44 21.89
N THR A 358 -10.28 6.64 21.86
CA THR A 358 -9.81 7.70 20.96
C THR A 358 -8.36 8.03 21.35
N LEU A 359 -7.47 8.21 20.37
CA LEU A 359 -6.05 8.53 20.60
C LEU A 359 -5.82 9.87 21.34
N GLY A 360 -6.87 10.61 21.69
CA GLY A 360 -6.81 11.92 22.34
C GLY A 360 -6.38 11.96 23.81
N SER A 361 -6.08 10.83 24.46
CA SER A 361 -5.66 10.81 25.89
C SER A 361 -4.26 10.23 26.15
N PHE A 362 -3.47 9.95 25.12
CA PHE A 362 -2.11 9.42 25.30
C PHE A 362 -1.10 10.54 25.55
N VAL A 363 -1.20 11.19 26.71
CA VAL A 363 -0.13 12.03 27.28
C VAL A 363 0.11 11.60 28.72
N THR A 364 1.07 10.69 28.91
CA THR A 364 1.84 10.62 30.15
C THR A 364 3.27 10.23 29.81
N GLY A 365 4.18 11.22 29.91
CA GLY A 365 5.62 10.97 29.88
C GLY A 365 6.34 11.55 28.65
N THR A 366 6.83 12.77 28.83
CA THR A 366 7.95 13.42 28.12
C THR A 366 7.75 13.99 26.71
N VAL A 367 7.73 15.33 26.68
CA VAL A 367 8.03 16.30 25.61
C VAL A 367 6.99 16.47 24.48
N ASN A 368 6.14 17.49 24.69
CA ASN A 368 5.32 18.28 23.76
C ASN A 368 5.42 17.98 22.25
N ILE A 369 4.63 17.01 21.76
CA ILE A 369 3.82 17.19 20.54
C ILE A 369 2.49 16.46 20.79
N ALA A 370 1.46 17.20 21.22
CA ALA A 370 0.09 16.68 21.25
C ALA A 370 -0.45 16.66 19.82
N VAL A 371 -0.21 15.56 19.09
CA VAL A 371 -0.91 15.31 17.83
C VAL A 371 -2.21 14.60 18.18
N THR A 372 -3.32 15.34 18.24
CA THR A 372 -4.65 14.75 18.31
C THR A 372 -4.95 14.11 16.96
N LEU A 373 -4.62 12.83 16.80
CA LEU A 373 -4.94 12.09 15.58
C LEU A 373 -6.41 11.65 15.64
N PRO A 374 -7.24 11.90 14.61
CA PRO A 374 -8.59 11.36 14.51
C PRO A 374 -8.52 9.89 14.06
N VAL A 375 -7.72 9.08 14.75
CA VAL A 375 -7.53 7.67 14.46
C VAL A 375 -7.98 6.87 15.68
N THR A 376 -8.83 5.88 15.47
CA THR A 376 -9.36 5.02 16.53
C THR A 376 -8.63 3.67 16.50
N LEU A 377 -8.14 3.21 17.65
CA LEU A 377 -7.47 1.92 17.81
C LEU A 377 -8.39 0.95 18.55
N VAL A 378 -8.67 -0.22 17.95
CA VAL A 378 -9.49 -1.27 18.54
C VAL A 378 -8.69 -2.57 18.62
N THR A 379 -8.62 -3.15 19.83
CA THR A 379 -7.95 -4.42 20.13
C THR A 379 -8.78 -5.22 21.13
N THR A 380 -8.81 -6.55 21.04
CA THR A 380 -9.41 -7.43 22.06
C THR A 380 -8.35 -8.35 22.69
N PRO A 381 -8.51 -8.77 23.95
CA PRO A 381 -7.70 -9.85 24.51
C PRO A 381 -7.90 -11.13 23.68
N VAL A 382 -6.82 -11.82 23.30
CA VAL A 382 -6.91 -13.13 22.61
C VAL A 382 -7.27 -14.19 23.65
N GLU A 383 -8.45 -14.80 23.53
CA GLU A 383 -8.78 -16.00 24.31
C GLU A 383 -8.04 -17.22 23.73
N ILE A 384 -7.12 -17.78 24.52
CA ILE A 384 -6.51 -19.08 24.21
C ILE A 384 -7.57 -20.15 24.51
N VAL A 385 -8.25 -20.63 23.47
CA VAL A 385 -9.00 -21.88 23.57
C VAL A 385 -7.98 -23.02 23.62
N MET A 386 -7.60 -23.41 24.83
CA MET A 386 -6.91 -24.68 25.06
C MET A 386 -7.87 -25.82 24.69
N GLY A 387 -7.74 -26.32 23.47
CA GLY A 387 -8.40 -27.55 23.03
C GLY A 387 -7.86 -28.74 23.82
N GLY A 388 -8.49 -29.03 24.96
CA GLY A 388 -8.27 -30.24 25.72
C GLY A 388 -9.24 -31.34 25.29
N ARG A 389 -8.81 -32.22 24.38
CA ARG A 389 -8.68 -33.67 24.58
C ARG A 389 -8.21 -34.37 23.31
#